data_AF-A0A7J4V8K7-F1
#
_entry.id   AF-A0A7J4V8K7-F1
#
_cell.length_a   1.000
_cell.length_b   1.000
_cell.length_c   1.000
_cell.angle_alpha   90.00
_cell.angle_beta   90.00
_cell.angle_gamma   90.00
#
_symmetry.space_group_name_H-M   'P 1'
#
loop_
_entity.id
_entity.type
_entity.pdbx_description
1 polymer ?
#
loop_
_entity_poly.entity_id
_entity_poly.type
_entity_poly.pdbx_seq_one_letter_code
_entity_poly.pdbx_strand_id
1 'polypeptide(L)'
;MRSENGLIRRYLFTIAAIIFLMAGKVAALHSSGLNPATGSHNSIVMPLEKGFGVVLLSGPNLDDAKKQAKKFADEGYTVRVVRDDKTKKNRFRVVAGLFKNRTDAEFHKKELQKSLKIKKLWVMEFTSNSKVVATYPGKKTDKPKPSKKDEEDIEVIPPAKEKPGKEDPKEKPKENEEEVASEVSSLLNTWNAIMIIYNIGDLRALNEYIHPETGFTVMQNSGAYIKLDWYTKIDSILYHPLMKIVPRSCQPRFEEAPVYRCELESWSKTGCFISAVDPSNNEFSKFERKKDGDWGDNPLIIEKIKRCEKLTTRTIYQTENAPYYHKYRIFLAQIDGKWYITGIDLVIPCSA
;
A
#
# COMPACT_ATOMS: atom_id res chain seq x y z
N MET A 1 -22.54 -69.84 14.12
CA MET A 1 -23.66 -68.89 13.93
C MET A 1 -23.11 -67.46 13.95
N ARG A 2 -22.79 -66.89 12.78
CA ARG A 2 -22.38 -65.48 12.63
C ARG A 2 -23.42 -64.78 11.75
N SER A 3 -23.99 -63.74 12.34
CA SER A 3 -25.05 -62.80 11.93
C SER A 3 -25.15 -62.47 10.42
N GLU A 4 -26.29 -62.85 9.83
CA GLU A 4 -26.78 -62.43 8.49
C GLU A 4 -27.45 -61.03 8.50
N ASN A 5 -27.49 -60.33 9.64
CA ASN A 5 -28.27 -59.09 9.79
C ASN A 5 -27.61 -57.83 9.16
N GLY A 6 -26.41 -57.96 8.58
CA GLY A 6 -25.70 -56.83 7.98
C GLY A 6 -26.17 -56.46 6.57
N LEU A 7 -26.69 -57.42 5.80
CA LEU A 7 -27.00 -57.21 4.38
C LEU A 7 -28.35 -56.51 4.18
N ILE A 8 -29.33 -56.81 5.04
CA ILE A 8 -30.70 -56.26 4.94
C ILE A 8 -30.71 -54.76 5.27
N ARG A 9 -29.86 -54.30 6.21
CA ARG A 9 -29.75 -52.87 6.55
C ARG A 9 -29.17 -52.02 5.42
N ARG A 10 -28.30 -52.59 4.57
CA ARG A 10 -27.72 -51.85 3.44
C ARG A 10 -28.73 -51.70 2.29
N TYR A 11 -29.54 -52.72 2.04
CA TYR A 11 -30.58 -52.66 0.99
C TYR A 11 -31.72 -51.70 1.32
N LEU A 12 -32.15 -51.63 2.59
CA LEU A 12 -33.21 -50.69 3.01
C LEU A 12 -32.81 -49.22 2.86
N PHE A 13 -31.53 -48.89 3.07
CA PHE A 13 -31.04 -47.51 2.89
C PHE A 13 -30.99 -47.09 1.41
N THR A 14 -30.66 -48.01 0.51
CA THR A 14 -30.60 -47.70 -0.93
C THR A 14 -31.99 -47.52 -1.53
N ILE A 15 -32.97 -48.32 -1.11
CA ILE A 15 -34.36 -48.19 -1.58
C ILE A 15 -35.00 -46.89 -1.05
N ALA A 16 -34.74 -46.50 0.21
CA ALA A 16 -35.23 -45.24 0.76
C ALA A 16 -34.66 -44.01 0.02
N ALA A 17 -33.39 -44.05 -0.41
CA ALA A 17 -32.77 -42.97 -1.18
C ALA A 17 -33.38 -42.81 -2.59
N ILE A 18 -33.77 -43.92 -3.23
CA ILE A 18 -34.40 -43.90 -4.57
C ILE A 18 -35.84 -43.37 -4.49
N ILE A 19 -36.59 -43.71 -3.45
CA ILE A 19 -37.96 -43.19 -3.23
C ILE A 19 -37.94 -41.68 -2.96
N PHE A 20 -36.93 -41.18 -2.23
CA PHE A 20 -36.78 -39.74 -1.96
C PHE A 20 -36.42 -38.91 -3.22
N LEU A 21 -35.72 -39.52 -4.19
CA LEU A 21 -35.37 -38.84 -5.46
C LEU A 21 -36.53 -38.78 -6.46
N MET A 22 -37.51 -39.68 -6.36
CA MET A 22 -38.69 -39.70 -7.24
C MET A 22 -39.84 -38.81 -6.73
N ALA A 23 -39.92 -38.55 -5.43
CA ALA A 23 -40.95 -37.68 -4.85
C ALA A 23 -40.72 -36.17 -5.10
N GLY A 24 -39.51 -35.76 -5.50
CA GLY A 24 -39.13 -34.35 -5.67
C GLY A 24 -39.60 -33.67 -6.97
N LYS A 25 -40.33 -34.35 -7.85
CA LYS A 25 -40.69 -33.83 -9.20
C LYS A 25 -42.18 -33.54 -9.44
N VAL A 26 -43.06 -33.61 -8.43
CA VAL A 26 -44.53 -33.49 -8.65
C VAL A 26 -45.18 -32.27 -7.96
N ALA A 27 -44.43 -31.31 -7.42
CA ALA A 27 -45.03 -30.12 -6.79
C ALA A 27 -44.64 -28.82 -7.51
N ALA A 28 -45.17 -28.62 -8.73
CA ALA A 28 -45.16 -27.33 -9.41
C ALA A 28 -46.41 -27.19 -10.28
N LEU A 29 -47.56 -26.92 -9.65
CA LEU A 29 -48.75 -26.39 -10.31
C LEU A 29 -49.72 -25.86 -9.24
N HIS A 30 -50.27 -24.67 -9.49
CA HIS A 30 -51.25 -23.89 -8.71
C HIS A 30 -50.69 -22.92 -7.66
N SER A 31 -50.54 -21.65 -8.07
CA SER A 31 -51.28 -20.54 -7.43
C SER A 31 -51.16 -19.25 -8.26
N SER A 32 -52.14 -19.05 -9.14
CA SER A 32 -52.50 -17.74 -9.69
C SER A 32 -53.40 -17.03 -8.68
N GLY A 33 -52.91 -15.92 -8.11
CA GLY A 33 -53.64 -15.07 -7.16
C GLY A 33 -53.28 -13.60 -7.37
N LEU A 34 -54.31 -12.80 -7.60
CA LEU A 34 -54.32 -11.37 -7.93
C LEU A 34 -53.81 -10.43 -6.80
N ASN A 35 -53.47 -9.21 -7.23
CA ASN A 35 -53.43 -7.89 -6.54
C ASN A 35 -52.03 -7.31 -6.25
N PRO A 36 -51.91 -5.97 -6.10
CA PRO A 36 -52.30 -4.92 -7.03
C PRO A 36 -51.11 -3.98 -7.33
N ALA A 37 -51.32 -3.04 -8.25
CA ALA A 37 -50.35 -2.04 -8.67
C ALA A 37 -49.69 -1.30 -7.48
N THR A 38 -48.38 -1.46 -7.36
CA THR A 38 -47.51 -0.58 -6.56
C THR A 38 -46.41 -0.06 -7.48
N GLY A 39 -46.19 1.25 -7.45
CA GLY A 39 -45.40 1.99 -8.43
C GLY A 39 -44.02 1.40 -8.67
N SER A 40 -43.79 0.96 -9.92
CA SER A 40 -42.51 0.51 -10.42
C SER A 40 -41.55 1.70 -10.52
N HIS A 41 -40.77 1.94 -9.48
CA HIS A 41 -39.46 2.55 -9.67
C HIS A 41 -38.61 1.53 -10.43
N ASN A 42 -38.57 1.65 -11.76
CA ASN A 42 -37.65 0.91 -12.61
C ASN A 42 -36.21 1.23 -12.18
N SER A 43 -35.67 0.44 -11.25
CA SER A 43 -34.25 0.44 -10.95
C SER A 43 -33.56 -0.20 -12.14
N ILE A 44 -33.04 0.65 -13.04
CA ILE A 44 -32.17 0.22 -14.14
C ILE A 44 -30.99 -0.53 -13.50
N VAL A 45 -30.97 -1.85 -13.67
CA VAL A 45 -29.88 -2.70 -13.21
C VAL A 45 -28.71 -2.49 -14.17
N MET A 46 -27.82 -1.55 -13.84
CA MET A 46 -26.60 -1.35 -14.63
C MET A 46 -25.65 -2.54 -14.42
N PRO A 47 -25.10 -3.13 -15.50
CA PRO A 47 -24.06 -4.13 -15.38
C PRO A 47 -22.86 -3.51 -14.66
N LEU A 48 -22.40 -4.18 -13.62
CA LEU A 48 -21.36 -3.65 -12.76
C LEU A 48 -19.99 -3.77 -13.44
N GLU A 49 -19.27 -2.66 -13.47
CA GLU A 49 -17.86 -2.64 -13.86
C GLU A 49 -17.03 -3.56 -12.95
N LYS A 50 -16.10 -4.32 -13.54
CA LYS A 50 -15.15 -5.15 -12.78
C LYS A 50 -14.30 -4.26 -11.87
N GLY A 51 -14.06 -4.68 -10.64
CA GLY A 51 -13.22 -3.93 -9.71
C GLY A 51 -13.27 -4.46 -8.28
N PHE A 52 -12.81 -3.64 -7.34
CA PHE A 52 -12.76 -3.93 -5.92
C PHE A 52 -13.48 -2.83 -5.12
N GLY A 53 -14.04 -3.18 -3.96
CA GLY A 53 -14.68 -2.23 -3.06
C GLY A 53 -14.56 -2.65 -1.60
N VAL A 54 -14.70 -1.70 -0.68
CA VAL A 54 -14.56 -1.95 0.76
C VAL A 54 -15.93 -2.23 1.38
N VAL A 55 -16.11 -3.41 1.95
CA VAL A 55 -17.37 -3.79 2.61
C VAL A 55 -17.43 -3.18 4.01
N LEU A 56 -18.39 -2.28 4.19
CA LEU A 56 -18.70 -1.63 5.47
C LEU A 56 -19.61 -2.49 6.35
N LEU A 57 -20.56 -3.18 5.72
CA LEU A 57 -21.58 -3.99 6.40
C LEU A 57 -22.06 -5.12 5.49
N SER A 58 -22.47 -6.25 6.09
CA SER A 58 -23.01 -7.41 5.38
C SER A 58 -24.16 -8.03 6.18
N GLY A 59 -25.34 -8.16 5.57
CA GLY A 59 -26.55 -8.64 6.24
C GLY A 59 -27.53 -9.33 5.28
N PRO A 60 -28.54 -10.06 5.79
CA PRO A 60 -29.53 -10.75 4.97
C PRO A 60 -30.68 -9.84 4.49
N ASN A 61 -30.89 -8.69 5.11
CA ASN A 61 -32.03 -7.80 4.85
C ASN A 61 -31.60 -6.62 3.95
N LEU A 62 -32.36 -6.39 2.86
CA LEU A 62 -32.10 -5.32 1.90
C LEU A 62 -32.40 -3.94 2.48
N ASP A 63 -33.50 -3.79 3.21
CA ASP A 63 -33.94 -2.50 3.76
C ASP A 63 -32.98 -2.02 4.85
N ASP A 64 -32.46 -2.93 5.68
CA ASP A 64 -31.40 -2.63 6.63
C ASP A 64 -30.12 -2.15 5.91
N ALA A 65 -29.73 -2.83 4.83
CA ALA A 65 -28.56 -2.44 4.04
C ALA A 65 -28.76 -1.05 3.40
N LYS A 66 -29.94 -0.76 2.85
CA LYS A 66 -30.29 0.56 2.30
C LYS A 66 -30.29 1.65 3.36
N LYS A 67 -30.84 1.38 4.55
CA LYS A 67 -30.84 2.32 5.68
C LYS A 67 -29.43 2.66 6.13
N GLN A 68 -28.55 1.66 6.26
CA GLN A 68 -27.15 1.86 6.62
C GLN A 68 -26.37 2.60 5.52
N ALA A 69 -26.61 2.26 4.25
CA ALA A 69 -25.99 2.97 3.13
C ALA A 69 -26.38 4.46 3.10
N LYS A 70 -27.65 4.78 3.36
CA LYS A 70 -28.11 6.17 3.48
C LYS A 70 -27.38 6.92 4.60
N LYS A 71 -27.19 6.28 5.76
CA LYS A 71 -26.44 6.87 6.88
C LYS A 71 -25.00 7.23 6.47
N PHE A 72 -24.27 6.31 5.85
CA PHE A 72 -22.91 6.60 5.36
C PHE A 72 -22.90 7.70 4.28
N ALA A 73 -23.91 7.75 3.41
CA ALA A 73 -24.03 8.80 2.41
C ALA A 73 -24.31 10.18 3.00
N ASP A 74 -25.12 10.24 4.07
CA ASP A 74 -25.35 11.46 4.83
C ASP A 74 -24.07 11.91 5.58
N GLU A 75 -23.18 10.98 5.95
CA GLU A 75 -21.83 11.26 6.47
C GLU A 75 -20.81 11.65 5.36
N GLY A 76 -21.24 11.69 4.10
CA GLY A 76 -20.42 12.15 2.96
C GLY A 76 -19.74 11.06 2.16
N TYR A 77 -19.98 9.78 2.46
CA TYR A 77 -19.38 8.65 1.74
C TYR A 77 -20.23 8.20 0.56
N THR A 78 -19.62 8.05 -0.62
CA THR A 78 -20.32 7.41 -1.75
C THR A 78 -20.32 5.89 -1.56
N VAL A 79 -21.51 5.32 -1.40
CA VAL A 79 -21.68 3.89 -1.09
C VAL A 79 -22.70 3.22 -2.01
N ARG A 80 -22.55 1.91 -2.18
CA ARG A 80 -23.42 1.06 -3.00
C ARG A 80 -23.94 -0.12 -2.18
N VAL A 81 -25.19 -0.51 -2.40
CA VAL A 81 -25.76 -1.75 -1.88
C VAL A 81 -25.65 -2.81 -2.96
N VAL A 82 -24.94 -3.89 -2.65
CA VAL A 82 -24.56 -4.93 -3.61
C VAL A 82 -25.12 -6.26 -3.13
N ARG A 83 -25.77 -7.01 -4.04
CA ARG A 83 -26.19 -8.39 -3.83
C ARG A 83 -25.22 -9.32 -4.56
N ASP A 84 -24.76 -10.35 -3.87
CA ASP A 84 -23.88 -11.37 -4.45
C ASP A 84 -24.65 -12.68 -4.60
N ASP A 85 -24.92 -13.05 -5.85
CA ASP A 85 -25.76 -14.22 -6.18
C ASP A 85 -25.00 -15.56 -6.00
N LYS A 86 -23.67 -15.55 -5.76
CA LYS A 86 -22.89 -16.80 -5.58
C LYS A 86 -23.18 -17.53 -4.27
N THR A 87 -23.53 -16.81 -3.22
CA THR A 87 -23.70 -17.43 -1.90
C THR A 87 -25.13 -17.90 -1.72
N LYS A 88 -25.34 -19.18 -1.34
CA LYS A 88 -26.67 -19.74 -1.00
C LYS A 88 -27.46 -18.89 0.01
N LYS A 89 -26.76 -18.04 0.77
CA LYS A 89 -27.33 -17.05 1.68
C LYS A 89 -27.33 -15.71 0.95
N ASN A 90 -28.47 -15.33 0.35
CA ASN A 90 -28.66 -14.02 -0.27
C ASN A 90 -28.28 -12.91 0.73
N ARG A 91 -27.08 -12.35 0.58
CA ARG A 91 -26.56 -11.29 1.46
C ARG A 91 -26.40 -10.00 0.69
N PHE A 92 -26.80 -8.92 1.34
CA PHE A 92 -26.62 -7.54 0.89
C PHE A 92 -25.42 -6.95 1.60
N ARG A 93 -24.53 -6.34 0.82
CA ARG A 93 -23.31 -5.70 1.30
C ARG A 93 -23.38 -4.20 1.03
N VAL A 94 -23.01 -3.40 2.01
CA VAL A 94 -22.81 -1.96 1.83
C VAL A 94 -21.33 -1.75 1.51
N VAL A 95 -21.04 -1.22 0.33
CA VAL A 95 -19.68 -1.14 -0.23
C VAL A 95 -19.31 0.31 -0.53
N ALA A 96 -18.17 0.75 -0.02
CA ALA A 96 -17.58 2.06 -0.30
C ALA A 96 -16.52 1.97 -1.41
N GLY A 97 -16.54 2.95 -2.32
CA GLY A 97 -15.63 3.04 -3.44
C GLY A 97 -15.86 1.99 -4.54
N LEU A 98 -15.19 2.20 -5.68
CA LEU A 98 -15.01 1.22 -6.75
C LEU A 98 -13.62 1.46 -7.34
N PHE A 99 -12.74 0.50 -7.13
CA PHE A 99 -11.33 0.60 -7.47
C PHE A 99 -11.01 -0.42 -8.56
N LYS A 100 -10.12 -0.05 -9.50
CA LYS A 100 -9.66 -1.00 -10.52
C LYS A 100 -8.79 -2.10 -9.89
N ASN A 101 -8.02 -1.74 -8.86
CA ASN A 101 -7.05 -2.62 -8.23
C ASN A 101 -7.38 -2.89 -6.76
N ARG A 102 -7.04 -4.09 -6.27
CA ARG A 102 -7.27 -4.49 -4.87
C ARG A 102 -6.51 -3.62 -3.88
N THR A 103 -5.31 -3.19 -4.26
CA THR A 103 -4.42 -2.38 -3.43
C THR A 103 -5.05 -1.03 -3.05
N ASP A 104 -5.64 -0.32 -4.00
CA ASP A 104 -6.31 0.97 -3.75
C ASP A 104 -7.50 0.78 -2.78
N ALA A 105 -8.24 -0.32 -2.94
CA ALA A 105 -9.31 -0.67 -2.01
C ALA A 105 -8.78 -0.98 -0.59
N GLU A 106 -7.61 -1.62 -0.46
CA GLU A 106 -6.98 -1.87 0.85
C GLU A 106 -6.47 -0.58 1.51
N PHE A 107 -5.97 0.39 0.73
CA PHE A 107 -5.65 1.72 1.26
C PHE A 107 -6.89 2.44 1.76
N HIS A 108 -7.92 2.50 0.94
CA HIS A 108 -9.18 3.12 1.32
C HIS A 108 -9.81 2.44 2.54
N LYS A 109 -9.66 1.12 2.68
CA LYS A 109 -10.07 0.38 3.88
C LYS A 109 -9.40 0.93 5.14
N LYS A 110 -8.09 1.19 5.12
CA LYS A 110 -7.36 1.74 6.29
C LYS A 110 -7.85 3.14 6.66
N GLU A 111 -8.13 3.98 5.66
CA GLU A 111 -8.71 5.32 5.87
C GLU A 111 -10.10 5.24 6.51
N LEU A 112 -10.95 4.34 6.01
CA LEU A 112 -12.29 4.09 6.56
C LEU A 112 -12.24 3.52 7.98
N GLN A 113 -11.31 2.60 8.27
CA GLN A 113 -11.11 2.06 9.62
C GLN A 113 -10.75 3.17 10.62
N LYS A 114 -9.92 4.14 10.20
CA LYS A 114 -9.51 5.28 11.03
C LYS A 114 -10.66 6.27 11.23
N SER A 115 -11.36 6.65 10.17
CA SER A 115 -12.43 7.66 10.21
C SER A 115 -13.70 7.16 10.90
N LEU A 116 -14.16 5.96 10.53
CA LEU A 116 -15.40 5.37 11.06
C LEU A 116 -15.22 4.62 12.39
N LYS A 117 -13.97 4.40 12.83
CA LYS A 117 -13.61 3.58 14.00
C LYS A 117 -14.16 2.13 13.92
N ILE A 118 -14.39 1.61 12.72
CA ILE A 118 -14.86 0.24 12.49
C ILE A 118 -13.65 -0.66 12.21
N LYS A 119 -13.36 -1.63 13.10
CA LYS A 119 -12.21 -2.52 12.92
C LYS A 119 -12.42 -3.60 11.85
N LYS A 120 -13.64 -4.12 11.71
CA LYS A 120 -13.96 -5.30 10.87
C LYS A 120 -14.42 -4.91 9.46
N LEU A 121 -13.54 -4.27 8.70
CA LEU A 121 -13.74 -4.00 7.27
C LEU A 121 -12.94 -5.01 6.43
N TRP A 122 -13.40 -5.31 5.23
CA TRP A 122 -12.67 -6.16 4.28
C TRP A 122 -12.92 -5.73 2.83
N VAL A 123 -12.00 -6.08 1.94
CA VAL A 123 -12.14 -5.81 0.50
C VAL A 123 -12.89 -6.95 -0.17
N MET A 124 -13.83 -6.61 -1.05
CA MET A 124 -14.49 -7.57 -1.95
C MET A 124 -14.18 -7.25 -3.40
N GLU A 125 -14.06 -8.31 -4.21
CA GLU A 125 -14.00 -8.21 -5.66
C GLU A 125 -15.41 -8.25 -6.25
N PHE A 126 -15.68 -7.37 -7.19
CA PHE A 126 -16.90 -7.36 -7.98
C PHE A 126 -16.78 -8.37 -9.11
N THR A 127 -17.60 -9.42 -9.02
CA THR A 127 -17.64 -10.47 -10.06
C THR A 127 -18.85 -10.27 -10.96
N SER A 128 -18.96 -11.06 -12.04
CA SER A 128 -20.15 -11.07 -12.91
C SER A 128 -21.46 -11.39 -12.17
N ASN A 129 -21.39 -11.95 -10.96
CA ASN A 129 -22.56 -12.28 -10.13
C ASN A 129 -22.92 -11.18 -9.12
N SER A 130 -22.14 -10.10 -9.08
CA SER A 130 -22.37 -8.97 -8.19
C SER A 130 -23.34 -7.98 -8.86
N LYS A 131 -24.49 -7.75 -8.24
CA LYS A 131 -25.52 -6.83 -8.72
C LYS A 131 -25.63 -5.63 -7.78
N VAL A 132 -25.49 -4.42 -8.32
CA VAL A 132 -25.78 -3.20 -7.55
C VAL A 132 -27.29 -3.02 -7.50
N VAL A 133 -27.83 -2.96 -6.29
CA VAL A 133 -29.26 -2.80 -6.02
C VAL A 133 -29.61 -1.32 -5.81
N ALA A 134 -28.69 -0.55 -5.22
CA ALA A 134 -28.86 0.88 -4.99
C ALA A 134 -27.49 1.58 -4.87
N THR A 135 -27.43 2.84 -5.29
CA THR A 135 -26.25 3.71 -5.13
C THR A 135 -26.67 4.96 -4.39
N TYR A 136 -25.90 5.34 -3.38
CA TYR A 136 -26.12 6.53 -2.56
C TYR A 136 -24.90 7.46 -2.72
N PRO A 137 -25.02 8.56 -3.47
CA PRO A 137 -23.93 9.52 -3.59
C PRO A 137 -23.73 10.21 -2.24
N GLY A 138 -22.46 10.37 -1.84
CA GLY A 138 -22.13 11.12 -0.62
C GLY A 138 -22.56 12.58 -0.77
N LYS A 139 -23.27 13.11 0.23
CA LYS A 139 -23.53 14.56 0.26
C LYS A 139 -22.21 15.26 0.53
N LYS A 140 -21.78 16.13 -0.38
CA LYS A 140 -20.67 17.05 -0.10
C LYS A 140 -21.12 17.90 1.09
N THR A 141 -20.65 17.58 2.28
CA THR A 141 -20.73 18.52 3.40
C THR A 141 -19.82 19.67 3.03
N ASP A 142 -20.40 20.87 2.84
CA ASP A 142 -19.62 22.09 2.72
C ASP A 142 -18.70 22.13 3.94
N LYS A 143 -17.39 21.98 3.71
CA LYS A 143 -16.40 21.95 4.77
C LYS A 143 -16.62 23.18 5.66
N PRO A 144 -16.66 23.03 7.00
CA PRO A 144 -16.67 24.19 7.88
C PRO A 144 -15.44 25.03 7.56
N LYS A 145 -15.67 26.30 7.24
CA LYS A 145 -14.63 27.31 7.03
C LYS A 145 -13.71 27.29 8.27
N PRO A 146 -12.37 27.22 8.12
CA PRO A 146 -11.46 27.15 9.27
C PRO A 146 -11.72 28.35 10.18
N SER A 147 -12.05 28.07 11.43
CA SER A 147 -12.26 29.06 12.47
C SER A 147 -10.93 29.73 12.79
N LYS A 148 -10.82 31.03 12.44
CA LYS A 148 -9.80 31.92 13.00
C LYS A 148 -10.08 32.09 14.50
N LYS A 149 -9.36 31.37 15.34
CA LYS A 149 -9.10 31.73 16.75
C LYS A 149 -8.09 30.72 17.28
N ASP A 150 -6.90 31.24 17.54
CA ASP A 150 -5.96 30.89 18.62
C ASP A 150 -4.58 31.43 18.19
N GLU A 151 -4.47 32.76 18.15
CA GLU A 151 -3.20 33.50 18.25
C GLU A 151 -3.30 34.23 19.60
N GLU A 152 -2.87 33.56 20.67
CA GLU A 152 -2.59 34.19 21.97
C GLU A 152 -1.08 34.45 22.07
N ASP A 153 -0.75 35.74 22.14
CA ASP A 153 0.34 36.39 22.84
C ASP A 153 1.71 35.67 22.95
N ILE A 154 2.58 35.98 21.98
CA ILE A 154 4.03 35.94 22.18
C ILE A 154 4.51 37.38 22.36
N GLU A 155 4.97 37.70 23.58
CA GLU A 155 5.65 38.95 23.93
C GLU A 155 6.91 39.14 23.06
N VAL A 156 6.90 40.19 22.24
CA VAL A 156 8.02 40.59 21.38
C VAL A 156 9.02 41.42 22.18
N ILE A 157 10.19 40.86 22.44
CA ILE A 157 11.39 41.61 22.83
C ILE A 157 11.86 42.43 21.61
N PRO A 158 12.12 43.74 21.71
CA PRO A 158 12.52 44.54 20.57
C PRO A 158 13.99 44.27 20.19
N PRO A 159 14.32 44.00 18.92
CA PRO A 159 15.70 43.95 18.48
C PRO A 159 16.25 45.36 18.26
N ALA A 160 17.52 45.52 18.60
CA ALA A 160 18.30 46.72 18.40
C ALA A 160 18.37 47.12 16.91
N LYS A 161 18.32 48.43 16.68
CA LYS A 161 18.47 49.08 15.38
C LYS A 161 19.89 48.88 14.83
N GLU A 162 20.00 48.10 13.76
CA GLU A 162 21.04 48.32 12.75
C GLU A 162 20.39 48.37 11.36
N LYS A 163 20.69 49.45 10.63
CA LYS A 163 20.23 49.69 9.26
C LYS A 163 20.95 48.74 8.30
N PRO A 164 20.27 48.17 7.30
CA PRO A 164 20.91 47.84 6.04
C PRO A 164 20.51 48.83 4.95
N GLY A 165 21.48 49.18 4.12
CA GLY A 165 21.29 49.96 2.91
C GLY A 165 20.34 49.27 1.94
N LYS A 166 19.63 50.09 1.16
CA LYS A 166 18.88 49.66 -0.01
C LYS A 166 19.86 49.11 -1.04
N GLU A 167 19.91 47.80 -1.20
CA GLU A 167 20.36 47.17 -2.43
C GLU A 167 19.14 46.70 -3.21
N ASP A 168 19.17 46.95 -4.52
CA ASP A 168 18.09 46.67 -5.46
C ASP A 168 17.67 45.20 -5.47
N PRO A 169 16.37 44.90 -5.66
CA PRO A 169 15.90 43.53 -5.79
C PRO A 169 16.39 42.95 -7.12
N LYS A 170 17.53 42.25 -7.08
CA LYS A 170 17.98 41.34 -8.13
C LYS A 170 16.87 40.32 -8.42
N GLU A 171 16.50 40.24 -9.69
CA GLU A 171 15.62 39.20 -10.25
C GLU A 171 16.10 37.81 -9.79
N LYS A 172 15.22 37.07 -9.09
CA LYS A 172 15.43 35.66 -8.79
C LYS A 172 15.29 34.84 -10.09
N PRO A 173 16.19 33.86 -10.36
CA PRO A 173 16.07 33.00 -11.54
C PRO A 173 14.85 32.08 -11.39
N LYS A 174 13.86 32.21 -12.29
CA LYS A 174 12.64 31.38 -12.31
C LYS A 174 12.87 29.98 -12.91
N GLU A 175 13.95 29.76 -13.65
CA GLU A 175 14.20 28.49 -14.35
C GLU A 175 14.48 27.30 -13.42
N ASN A 176 14.94 27.52 -12.19
CA ASN A 176 15.29 26.42 -11.28
C ASN A 176 14.07 25.80 -10.57
N GLU A 177 12.94 26.51 -10.47
CA GLU A 177 11.77 25.99 -9.74
C GLU A 177 11.02 24.90 -10.50
N GLU A 178 10.94 25.00 -11.84
CA GLU A 178 10.25 24.02 -12.68
C GLU A 178 11.02 22.71 -12.80
N GLU A 179 12.35 22.78 -12.92
CA GLU A 179 13.23 21.60 -12.96
C GLU A 179 13.15 20.82 -11.65
N VAL A 180 13.22 21.51 -10.50
CA VAL A 180 13.09 20.89 -9.17
C VAL A 180 11.71 20.25 -8.98
N ALA A 181 10.63 20.92 -9.42
CA ALA A 181 9.29 20.35 -9.34
C ALA A 181 9.12 19.08 -10.20
N SER A 182 9.72 19.08 -11.39
CA SER A 182 9.74 17.93 -12.30
C SER A 182 10.53 16.76 -11.70
N GLU A 183 11.71 17.02 -11.15
CA GLU A 183 12.53 16.04 -10.43
C GLU A 183 11.73 15.38 -9.31
N VAL A 184 11.17 16.20 -8.41
CA VAL A 184 10.37 15.77 -7.26
C VAL A 184 9.20 14.88 -7.71
N SER A 185 8.46 15.31 -8.73
CA SER A 185 7.34 14.54 -9.29
C SER A 185 7.78 13.19 -9.83
N SER A 186 8.86 13.16 -10.64
CA SER A 186 9.40 11.93 -11.21
C SER A 186 9.90 10.94 -10.16
N LEU A 187 10.51 11.44 -9.09
CA LEU A 187 11.01 10.64 -7.98
C LEU A 187 9.87 10.03 -7.16
N LEU A 188 8.82 10.82 -6.88
CA LEU A 188 7.61 10.34 -6.20
C LEU A 188 6.90 9.24 -7.00
N ASN A 189 6.80 9.41 -8.32
CA ASN A 189 6.23 8.37 -9.20
C ASN A 189 7.06 7.08 -9.16
N THR A 190 8.39 7.20 -9.18
CA THR A 190 9.31 6.05 -9.07
C THR A 190 9.13 5.33 -7.73
N TRP A 191 9.09 6.07 -6.62
CA TRP A 191 8.85 5.50 -5.30
C TRP A 191 7.51 4.76 -5.24
N ASN A 192 6.44 5.39 -5.72
CA ASN A 192 5.11 4.77 -5.75
C ASN A 192 5.11 3.46 -6.55
N ALA A 193 5.82 3.42 -7.69
CA ALA A 193 5.94 2.21 -8.50
C ALA A 193 6.72 1.10 -7.78
N ILE A 194 7.86 1.42 -7.15
CA ILE A 194 8.63 0.48 -6.30
C ILE A 194 7.72 -0.09 -5.19
N MET A 195 6.96 0.77 -4.53
CA MET A 195 6.05 0.36 -3.47
C MET A 195 4.92 -0.54 -3.98
N ILE A 196 4.38 -0.27 -5.17
CA ILE A 196 3.40 -1.17 -5.81
C ILE A 196 4.02 -2.55 -6.03
N ILE A 197 5.24 -2.62 -6.56
CA ILE A 197 5.96 -3.87 -6.83
C ILE A 197 6.11 -4.71 -5.55
N TYR A 198 6.54 -4.08 -4.44
CA TYR A 198 6.60 -4.76 -3.15
C TYR A 198 5.23 -5.24 -2.67
N ASN A 199 4.19 -4.41 -2.80
CA ASN A 199 2.84 -4.74 -2.32
C ASN A 199 2.18 -5.88 -3.11
N ILE A 200 2.44 -5.99 -4.42
CA ILE A 200 1.94 -7.12 -5.23
C ILE A 200 2.77 -8.39 -5.06
N GLY A 201 3.98 -8.28 -4.50
CA GLY A 201 4.89 -9.41 -4.25
C GLY A 201 5.69 -9.88 -5.46
N ASP A 202 5.55 -9.21 -6.61
CA ASP A 202 6.33 -9.51 -7.83
C ASP A 202 7.65 -8.75 -7.84
N LEU A 203 8.53 -9.08 -6.89
CA LEU A 203 9.79 -8.36 -6.68
C LEU A 203 10.72 -8.36 -7.91
N ARG A 204 10.53 -9.28 -8.87
CA ARG A 204 11.29 -9.31 -10.13
C ARG A 204 11.04 -8.07 -10.99
N ALA A 205 9.89 -7.43 -10.85
CA ALA A 205 9.60 -6.17 -11.53
C ALA A 205 10.54 -5.03 -11.09
N LEU A 206 11.24 -5.15 -9.94
CA LEU A 206 12.27 -4.18 -9.54
C LEU A 206 13.44 -4.12 -10.51
N ASN A 207 13.65 -5.14 -11.35
CA ASN A 207 14.66 -5.10 -12.41
C ASN A 207 14.45 -3.94 -13.40
N GLU A 208 13.21 -3.43 -13.57
CA GLU A 208 12.96 -2.24 -14.39
C GLU A 208 13.61 -0.97 -13.82
N TYR A 209 13.91 -0.96 -12.52
CA TYR A 209 14.55 0.12 -11.78
C TYR A 209 16.01 -0.19 -11.45
N ILE A 210 16.62 -1.20 -12.07
CA ILE A 210 18.06 -1.48 -11.95
C ILE A 210 18.69 -1.24 -13.31
N HIS A 211 19.65 -0.32 -13.37
CA HIS A 211 20.36 -0.03 -14.63
C HIS A 211 21.28 -1.21 -14.98
N PRO A 212 21.21 -1.79 -16.19
CA PRO A 212 21.87 -3.06 -16.50
C PRO A 212 23.41 -2.98 -16.44
N GLU A 213 23.99 -1.83 -16.77
CA GLU A 213 25.44 -1.63 -16.74
C GLU A 213 25.95 -1.18 -15.37
N THR A 214 25.16 -0.33 -14.70
CA THR A 214 25.55 0.24 -13.40
C THR A 214 25.32 -0.76 -12.28
N GLY A 215 24.25 -1.56 -12.37
CA GLY A 215 23.80 -2.44 -11.30
C GLY A 215 23.43 -1.65 -10.04
N PHE A 216 23.47 -2.34 -8.90
CA PHE A 216 23.19 -1.77 -7.59
C PHE A 216 24.01 -2.46 -6.50
N THR A 217 24.29 -1.72 -5.43
CA THR A 217 24.98 -2.19 -4.24
C THR A 217 23.99 -2.77 -3.23
N VAL A 218 24.35 -3.85 -2.55
CA VAL A 218 23.57 -4.39 -1.44
C VAL A 218 24.41 -4.34 -0.19
N MET A 219 23.91 -3.63 0.82
CA MET A 219 24.49 -3.62 2.15
C MET A 219 23.77 -4.64 3.03
N GLN A 220 24.53 -5.58 3.57
CA GLN A 220 24.05 -6.56 4.55
C GLN A 220 24.80 -6.34 5.85
N ASN A 221 24.13 -5.79 6.85
CA ASN A 221 24.70 -5.67 8.19
C ASN A 221 24.35 -6.93 9.02
N SER A 222 25.31 -7.82 9.20
CA SER A 222 25.17 -9.03 10.00
C SER A 222 25.63 -8.85 11.45
N GLY A 223 25.64 -7.61 11.96
CA GLY A 223 25.95 -7.26 13.35
C GLY A 223 27.39 -6.77 13.56
N ALA A 224 28.39 -7.57 13.20
CA ALA A 224 29.81 -7.21 13.40
C ALA A 224 30.42 -6.47 12.19
N TYR A 225 29.94 -6.76 10.98
CA TYR A 225 30.47 -6.19 9.75
C TYR A 225 29.33 -5.91 8.76
N ILE A 226 29.55 -4.90 7.93
CA ILE A 226 28.72 -4.63 6.77
C ILE A 226 29.36 -5.33 5.58
N LYS A 227 28.65 -6.33 5.05
CA LYS A 227 29.02 -6.97 3.80
C LYS A 227 28.46 -6.15 2.65
N LEU A 228 29.32 -5.81 1.70
CA LEU A 228 28.96 -5.13 0.47
C LEU A 228 29.00 -6.12 -0.69
N ASP A 229 27.86 -6.28 -1.36
CA ASP A 229 27.77 -7.02 -2.61
C ASP A 229 27.31 -6.09 -3.74
N TRP A 230 27.53 -6.48 -4.99
CA TRP A 230 27.05 -5.76 -6.17
C TRP A 230 26.38 -6.72 -7.15
N TYR A 231 25.24 -6.31 -7.69
CA TYR A 231 24.44 -7.12 -8.60
C TYR A 231 23.86 -6.28 -9.75
N THR A 232 23.51 -6.93 -10.86
CA THR A 232 22.81 -6.29 -12.00
C THR A 232 21.33 -6.63 -12.07
N LYS A 233 20.86 -7.54 -11.21
CA LYS A 233 19.46 -8.00 -11.15
C LYS A 233 19.05 -8.27 -9.71
N ILE A 234 17.80 -7.97 -9.39
CA ILE A 234 17.22 -8.19 -8.06
C ILE A 234 17.11 -9.69 -7.71
N ASP A 235 16.99 -10.55 -8.72
CA ASP A 235 16.90 -12.02 -8.60
C ASP A 235 17.99 -12.60 -7.70
N SER A 236 19.19 -12.03 -7.77
CA SER A 236 20.35 -12.43 -6.99
C SER A 236 20.16 -12.26 -5.49
N ILE A 237 19.20 -11.46 -5.02
CA ILE A 237 18.96 -11.22 -3.59
C ILE A 237 17.54 -11.59 -3.14
N LEU A 238 16.68 -12.12 -4.02
CA LEU A 238 15.30 -12.49 -3.65
C LEU A 238 15.23 -13.62 -2.62
N TYR A 239 16.30 -14.40 -2.46
CA TYR A 239 16.40 -15.40 -1.41
C TYR A 239 16.51 -14.76 -0.02
N HIS A 240 16.98 -13.51 0.08
CA HIS A 240 17.21 -12.84 1.35
C HIS A 240 15.86 -12.60 2.06
N PRO A 241 15.68 -13.06 3.32
CA PRO A 241 14.39 -12.96 4.02
C PRO A 241 13.82 -11.54 4.06
N LEU A 242 14.70 -10.54 4.13
CA LEU A 242 14.32 -9.13 4.23
C LEU A 242 13.73 -8.55 2.95
N MET A 243 14.05 -9.14 1.79
CA MET A 243 13.40 -8.75 0.54
C MET A 243 11.91 -9.10 0.54
N LYS A 244 11.49 -10.08 1.35
CA LYS A 244 10.09 -10.52 1.44
C LYS A 244 9.26 -9.68 2.41
N ILE A 245 9.89 -8.76 3.14
CA ILE A 245 9.20 -7.89 4.07
C ILE A 245 8.69 -6.69 3.29
N VAL A 246 7.38 -6.64 3.08
CA VAL A 246 6.73 -5.58 2.31
C VAL A 246 6.84 -4.26 3.06
N PRO A 247 7.44 -3.23 2.44
CA PRO A 247 7.40 -1.89 2.98
C PRO A 247 5.99 -1.38 3.23
N ARG A 248 5.74 -0.81 4.41
CA ARG A 248 4.42 -0.21 4.67
C ARG A 248 4.31 1.06 3.84
N SER A 249 3.31 1.12 2.96
CA SER A 249 3.11 2.36 2.20
C SER A 249 2.84 3.55 3.10
N CYS A 250 3.55 4.62 2.77
CA CYS A 250 3.70 5.88 3.47
C CYS A 250 3.93 6.96 2.41
N GLN A 251 3.49 8.19 2.69
CA GLN A 251 3.79 9.32 1.82
C GLN A 251 5.18 9.86 2.18
N PRO A 252 6.17 9.82 1.26
CA PRO A 252 7.50 10.31 1.55
C PRO A 252 7.50 11.84 1.72
N ARG A 253 8.37 12.32 2.60
CA ARG A 253 8.61 13.75 2.84
C ARG A 253 10.03 14.13 2.43
N PHE A 254 10.18 15.25 1.73
CA PHE A 254 11.50 15.79 1.37
C PHE A 254 12.06 16.54 2.57
N GLU A 255 12.90 15.87 3.33
CA GLU A 255 13.48 16.38 4.57
C GLU A 255 14.90 15.83 4.73
N GLU A 256 15.65 16.37 5.68
CA GLU A 256 16.91 15.77 6.12
C GLU A 256 16.73 14.31 6.56
N ALA A 257 17.76 13.51 6.30
CA ALA A 257 17.79 12.10 6.65
C ALA A 257 17.52 11.91 8.16
N PRO A 258 16.65 10.95 8.55
CA PRO A 258 16.53 10.59 9.94
C PRO A 258 17.86 10.01 10.43
N VAL A 259 18.20 10.24 11.70
CA VAL A 259 19.41 9.72 12.33
C VAL A 259 19.03 8.53 13.19
N TYR A 260 19.70 7.40 13.00
CA TYR A 260 19.53 6.24 13.87
C TYR A 260 20.42 6.38 15.10
N ARG A 261 19.84 6.24 16.29
CA ARG A 261 20.54 6.31 17.58
C ARG A 261 20.64 4.90 18.14
N CYS A 262 21.87 4.39 18.21
CA CYS A 262 22.18 3.03 18.63
C CYS A 262 21.77 2.76 20.06
N GLU A 263 22.04 3.72 20.94
CA GLU A 263 21.81 3.63 22.38
C GLU A 263 20.32 3.59 22.72
N LEU A 264 19.50 4.21 21.87
CA LEU A 264 18.05 4.29 22.04
C LEU A 264 17.29 3.35 21.11
N GLU A 265 18.00 2.59 20.28
CA GLU A 265 17.46 1.68 19.28
C GLU A 265 16.32 2.28 18.43
N SER A 266 16.45 3.58 18.11
CA SER A 266 15.37 4.37 17.53
C SER A 266 15.88 5.42 16.55
N TRP A 267 14.99 5.82 15.64
CA TRP A 267 15.25 6.93 14.71
C TRP A 267 14.81 8.23 15.34
N SER A 268 15.50 9.32 14.98
CA SER A 268 15.09 10.68 15.35
C SER A 268 13.69 11.06 14.82
N LYS A 269 13.22 10.41 13.75
CA LYS A 269 11.90 10.63 13.15
C LYS A 269 11.27 9.33 12.64
N THR A 270 9.95 9.22 12.70
CA THR A 270 9.15 8.10 12.15
C THR A 270 8.46 8.50 10.84
N GLY A 271 8.41 7.59 9.88
CA GLY A 271 7.73 7.78 8.60
C GLY A 271 8.62 7.43 7.41
N CYS A 272 8.39 8.12 6.29
CA CYS A 272 9.18 7.96 5.08
C CYS A 272 9.76 9.29 4.64
N PHE A 273 11.05 9.28 4.32
CA PHE A 273 11.83 10.49 4.07
C PHE A 273 12.66 10.30 2.81
N ILE A 274 12.70 11.33 1.99
CA ILE A 274 13.60 11.44 0.85
C ILE A 274 14.60 12.53 1.21
N SER A 275 15.87 12.17 1.27
CA SER A 275 16.96 13.11 1.50
C SER A 275 17.89 13.16 0.30
N ALA A 276 18.55 14.30 0.13
CA ALA A 276 19.73 14.36 -0.73
C ALA A 276 20.85 13.51 -0.14
N VAL A 277 21.71 12.98 -1.01
CA VAL A 277 22.97 12.32 -0.64
C VAL A 277 24.10 13.26 -1.00
N ASP A 278 25.01 13.47 -0.05
CA ASP A 278 26.28 14.12 -0.32
C ASP A 278 27.22 13.10 -0.98
N PRO A 279 27.67 13.32 -2.24
CA PRO A 279 28.58 12.40 -2.91
C PRO A 279 29.92 12.21 -2.18
N SER A 280 30.30 13.13 -1.29
CA SER A 280 31.53 13.03 -0.49
C SER A 280 31.41 12.11 0.73
N ASN A 281 30.19 11.73 1.14
CA ASN A 281 29.96 10.91 2.33
C ASN A 281 30.36 9.44 2.18
N ASN A 282 30.67 8.97 0.97
CA ASN A 282 31.10 7.61 0.70
C ASN A 282 30.21 6.55 1.41
N GLU A 283 28.89 6.65 1.22
CA GLU A 283 27.88 5.86 1.95
C GLU A 283 28.10 4.34 1.95
N PHE A 284 28.63 3.78 0.88
CA PHE A 284 29.00 2.37 0.75
C PHE A 284 30.49 2.15 1.02
N SER A 285 31.36 2.89 0.34
CA SER A 285 32.79 2.57 0.30
C SER A 285 33.51 2.84 1.62
N LYS A 286 32.92 3.59 2.56
CA LYS A 286 33.41 3.70 3.95
C LYS A 286 33.43 2.35 4.70
N PHE A 287 32.67 1.36 4.22
CA PHE A 287 32.65 0.01 4.79
C PHE A 287 33.56 -0.97 4.06
N GLU A 288 34.35 -0.52 3.08
CA GLU A 288 35.33 -1.34 2.38
C GLU A 288 36.33 -1.95 3.37
N ARG A 289 36.46 -3.27 3.33
CA ARG A 289 37.46 -3.98 4.13
C ARG A 289 38.76 -4.08 3.36
N LYS A 290 39.80 -3.43 3.92
CA LYS A 290 41.17 -3.61 3.43
C LYS A 290 41.56 -5.08 3.56
N LYS A 291 42.31 -5.54 2.56
CA LYS A 291 42.65 -6.95 2.37
C LYS A 291 43.75 -7.39 3.33
N ASP A 292 43.43 -7.47 4.62
CA ASP A 292 44.28 -8.14 5.61
C ASP A 292 43.86 -9.62 5.67
N GLY A 293 44.42 -10.44 4.77
CA GLY A 293 44.13 -11.88 4.64
C GLY A 293 42.98 -12.24 3.67
N ASP A 294 42.36 -13.40 3.89
CA ASP A 294 41.31 -13.98 3.01
C ASP A 294 39.93 -13.30 3.11
N TRP A 295 39.78 -12.31 3.99
CA TRP A 295 38.50 -11.68 4.32
C TRP A 295 38.26 -10.33 3.64
N GLY A 296 39.19 -9.86 2.81
CA GLY A 296 39.05 -8.59 2.09
C GLY A 296 38.00 -8.63 0.99
N ASP A 297 37.39 -7.49 0.70
CA ASP A 297 36.41 -7.39 -0.37
C ASP A 297 37.10 -7.49 -1.75
N ASN A 298 36.38 -8.00 -2.76
CA ASN A 298 36.91 -8.09 -4.11
C ASN A 298 37.11 -6.68 -4.71
N PRO A 299 38.33 -6.27 -5.08
CA PRO A 299 38.59 -4.91 -5.58
C PRO A 299 37.74 -4.52 -6.79
N LEU A 300 37.44 -5.46 -7.69
CA LEU A 300 36.60 -5.22 -8.87
C LEU A 300 35.14 -4.96 -8.49
N ILE A 301 34.66 -5.55 -7.39
CA ILE A 301 33.32 -5.28 -6.86
C ILE A 301 33.30 -3.92 -6.17
N ILE A 302 34.34 -3.59 -5.41
CA ILE A 302 34.49 -2.28 -4.76
C ILE A 302 34.53 -1.14 -5.78
N GLU A 303 35.24 -1.28 -6.90
CA GLU A 303 35.22 -0.25 -7.95
C GLU A 303 33.82 -0.02 -8.52
N LYS A 304 33.03 -1.09 -8.70
CA LYS A 304 31.64 -0.98 -9.14
C LYS A 304 30.78 -0.27 -8.10
N ILE A 305 30.93 -0.63 -6.83
CA ILE A 305 30.24 0.04 -5.72
C ILE A 305 30.57 1.53 -5.68
N LYS A 306 31.84 1.91 -5.77
CA LYS A 306 32.29 3.32 -5.82
C LYS A 306 31.71 4.06 -7.03
N ARG A 307 31.51 3.38 -8.16
CA ARG A 307 30.84 3.97 -9.33
C ARG A 307 29.35 4.21 -9.06
N CYS A 308 28.63 3.23 -8.53
CA CYS A 308 27.22 3.37 -8.12
C CYS A 308 27.03 4.49 -7.08
N GLU A 309 27.95 4.56 -6.12
CA GLU A 309 27.98 5.56 -5.07
C GLU A 309 28.01 6.99 -5.61
N LYS A 310 28.94 7.27 -6.53
CA LYS A 310 29.10 8.60 -7.15
C LYS A 310 27.87 9.09 -7.92
N LEU A 311 27.05 8.16 -8.42
CA LEU A 311 25.82 8.48 -9.14
C LEU A 311 24.64 8.72 -8.19
N THR A 312 24.73 8.24 -6.95
CA THR A 312 23.62 8.29 -5.99
C THR A 312 23.40 9.72 -5.52
N THR A 313 22.18 10.24 -5.74
CA THR A 313 21.82 11.62 -5.38
C THR A 313 20.69 11.70 -4.36
N ARG A 314 19.92 10.63 -4.20
CA ARG A 314 18.77 10.57 -3.30
C ARG A 314 18.79 9.29 -2.49
N THR A 315 18.28 9.38 -1.26
CA THR A 315 18.05 8.23 -0.41
C THR A 315 16.62 8.27 0.11
N ILE A 316 15.94 7.14 0.06
CA ILE A 316 14.64 6.93 0.68
C ILE A 316 14.82 6.13 1.96
N TYR A 317 14.35 6.70 3.06
CA TYR A 317 14.31 6.08 4.37
C TYR A 317 12.88 5.68 4.69
N GLN A 318 12.70 4.46 5.18
CA GLN A 318 11.45 4.06 5.82
C GLN A 318 11.73 3.61 7.25
N THR A 319 11.32 4.45 8.19
CA THR A 319 11.55 4.26 9.62
C THR A 319 10.30 3.82 10.38
N GLU A 320 9.13 3.83 9.73
CA GLU A 320 7.86 3.42 10.34
C GLU A 320 7.67 1.89 10.34
N ASN A 321 7.34 1.33 11.51
CA ASN A 321 6.79 -0.03 11.69
C ASN A 321 7.67 -1.22 11.25
N ALA A 322 8.97 -1.03 11.13
CA ALA A 322 9.86 -2.17 11.14
C ALA A 322 9.93 -2.76 12.56
N PRO A 323 9.70 -4.07 12.76
CA PRO A 323 10.33 -4.78 13.86
C PRO A 323 11.82 -4.42 13.91
N TYR A 324 12.46 -4.51 15.08
CA TYR A 324 13.84 -4.13 15.41
C TYR A 324 14.88 -4.22 14.26
N TYR A 325 14.73 -5.14 13.30
CA TYR A 325 15.69 -5.47 12.25
C TYR A 325 15.29 -5.14 10.79
N HIS A 326 14.19 -4.41 10.52
CA HIS A 326 13.59 -4.39 9.17
C HIS A 326 13.37 -3.01 8.57
N LYS A 327 14.38 -2.16 8.61
CA LYS A 327 14.32 -0.80 8.09
C LYS A 327 15.18 -0.74 6.85
N TYR A 328 14.54 -0.54 5.70
CA TYR A 328 15.19 -0.49 4.41
C TYR A 328 15.51 0.96 4.07
N ARG A 329 16.70 1.13 3.50
CA ARG A 329 17.14 2.36 2.86
C ARG A 329 17.38 2.03 1.39
N ILE A 330 16.72 2.78 0.50
CA ILE A 330 16.89 2.63 -0.94
C ILE A 330 17.61 3.86 -1.46
N PHE A 331 18.72 3.62 -2.14
CA PHE A 331 19.54 4.66 -2.75
C PHE A 331 19.17 4.78 -4.23
N LEU A 332 19.03 6.00 -4.71
CA LEU A 332 18.53 6.31 -6.04
C LEU A 332 19.45 7.30 -6.76
N ALA A 333 19.57 7.09 -8.07
CA ALA A 333 20.23 7.99 -9.00
C ALA A 333 19.34 8.22 -10.22
N GLN A 334 19.39 9.42 -10.79
CA GLN A 334 18.78 9.70 -12.08
C GLN A 334 19.82 9.48 -13.18
N ILE A 335 19.51 8.58 -14.11
CA ILE A 335 20.37 8.22 -15.25
C ILE A 335 19.49 8.33 -16.50
N ASP A 336 19.90 9.13 -17.48
CA ASP A 336 19.15 9.36 -18.73
C ASP A 336 17.66 9.72 -18.51
N GLY A 337 17.40 10.58 -17.53
CA GLY A 337 16.06 11.05 -17.20
C GLY A 337 15.19 10.07 -16.40
N LYS A 338 15.68 8.86 -16.09
CA LYS A 338 14.96 7.84 -15.30
C LYS A 338 15.65 7.59 -13.96
N TRP A 339 14.87 7.37 -12.91
CA TRP A 339 15.38 6.98 -11.60
C TRP A 339 15.66 5.48 -11.52
N TYR A 340 16.83 5.14 -11.02
CA TYR A 340 17.30 3.78 -10.80
C TYR A 340 17.75 3.59 -9.36
N ILE A 341 17.55 2.38 -8.86
CA ILE A 341 18.10 1.87 -7.60
C ILE A 341 19.60 1.66 -7.79
N THR A 342 20.40 2.40 -7.03
CA THR A 342 21.86 2.26 -6.97
C THR A 342 22.32 1.51 -5.74
N GLY A 343 21.45 1.39 -4.73
CA GLY A 343 21.76 0.63 -3.54
C GLY A 343 20.54 0.25 -2.71
N ILE A 344 20.67 -0.85 -1.97
CA ILE A 344 19.68 -1.31 -0.98
C ILE A 344 20.43 -1.64 0.30
N ASP A 345 20.04 -0.99 1.40
CA ASP A 345 20.42 -1.40 2.74
C ASP A 345 19.36 -2.32 3.32
N LEU A 346 19.73 -3.59 3.54
CA LEU A 346 18.80 -4.62 4.01
C LEU A 346 18.66 -4.61 5.53
N VAL A 347 19.65 -4.09 6.28
CA VAL A 347 19.59 -4.07 7.75
C VAL A 347 20.34 -2.84 8.25
N ILE A 348 19.64 -2.03 9.05
CA ILE A 348 20.25 -0.94 9.81
C ILE A 348 20.22 -1.28 11.31
N PRO A 349 21.04 -2.22 11.82
CA PRO A 349 21.49 -2.15 13.19
C PRO A 349 22.78 -1.32 13.28
N CYS A 350 23.05 -0.84 14.47
CA CYS A 350 24.38 -0.35 14.78
C CYS A 350 25.35 -1.52 14.76
N SER A 351 26.54 -1.30 14.22
CA SER A 351 27.64 -2.24 14.41
C SER A 351 27.82 -2.45 15.93
N ALA A 352 27.87 -3.71 16.35
CA ALA A 352 28.15 -4.08 17.74
C ALA A 352 29.55 -3.64 18.19
#